data_AF-A0A7G1ID96-F1
#
_entry.id   AF-A0A7G1ID96-F1
#
_cell.length_a   1.000
_cell.length_b   1.000
_cell.length_c   1.000
_cell.angle_alpha   90.00
_cell.angle_beta   90.00
_cell.angle_gamma   90.00
#
_symmetry.space_group_name_H-M   'P 1'
#
loop_
_entity.id
_entity.type
_entity.pdbx_description
1 polymer ?
#
loop_
_entity_poly.entity_id
_entity_poly.type
_entity_poly.pdbx_seq_one_letter_code
_entity_poly.pdbx_strand_id
1 'polypeptide(L)'
;MSGALPVAKGVFSVLSSDKEAAQYFNGQAYAQAVLHEAAFADDPTHSGYDQHLYDAATLRALVDVGTHNAFQANEDNGYHQGVSEYQSKKSAYETGLQGLTTAGGFIPGVGRIAGPTIGILGHNLENAVLGPTPTAPTENPIQPMSLGMADQEILNAMLGTGHTVAGLPPGYIVYDHDHPNGRIATPEELGVTAGQYNSVIGPALSQSLEPRPPSERFSPDVGLVSRYDDIVGVPHPDQGRK
;
A
#
# COMPACT_ATOMS: atom_id res chain seq x y z
N MET A 1 -12.57 11.79 15.09
CA MET A 1 -11.54 10.77 14.84
C MET A 1 -10.20 11.30 15.34
N SER A 2 -9.61 10.65 16.34
CA SER A 2 -8.30 11.01 16.90
C SER A 2 -7.21 10.28 16.11
N GLY A 3 -6.49 11.00 15.25
CA GLY A 3 -5.36 10.48 14.46
C GLY A 3 -4.66 11.65 13.74
N ALA A 4 -3.45 11.43 13.23
CA ALA A 4 -2.66 12.47 12.57
C ALA A 4 -3.38 13.10 11.36
N LEU A 5 -3.00 14.32 10.99
CA LEU A 5 -3.50 15.06 9.81
C LEU A 5 -5.03 15.22 9.71
N PRO A 6 -5.74 15.69 10.76
CA PRO A 6 -7.21 15.80 10.75
C PRO A 6 -7.75 16.69 9.62
N VAL A 7 -7.04 17.77 9.27
CA VAL A 7 -7.43 18.68 8.18
C VAL A 7 -7.31 17.99 6.82
N ALA A 8 -6.21 17.28 6.57
CA ALA A 8 -6.00 16.60 5.29
C ALA A 8 -7.03 15.48 5.07
N LYS A 9 -7.36 14.73 6.13
CA LYS A 9 -8.46 13.74 6.09
C LYS A 9 -9.77 14.37 5.64
N GLY A 10 -10.11 15.55 6.17
CA GLY A 10 -11.31 16.28 5.74
C GLY A 10 -11.29 16.68 4.26
N VAL A 11 -10.13 17.12 3.74
CA VAL A 11 -9.99 17.45 2.31
C VAL A 11 -10.22 16.22 1.44
N PHE A 12 -9.57 15.10 1.74
CA PHE A 12 -9.77 13.85 1.00
C PHE A 12 -11.21 13.34 1.10
N SER A 13 -11.88 13.47 2.26
CA SER A 13 -13.30 13.14 2.38
C SER A 13 -14.19 13.98 1.45
N VAL A 14 -13.92 15.28 1.34
CA VAL A 14 -14.68 16.17 0.44
C VAL A 14 -14.44 15.77 -1.01
N LEU A 15 -13.18 15.57 -1.41
CA LEU A 15 -12.84 15.15 -2.77
C LEU A 15 -13.45 13.78 -3.12
N SER A 16 -13.46 12.85 -2.17
CA SER A 16 -14.04 11.51 -2.35
C SER A 16 -15.58 11.49 -2.42
N SER A 17 -16.26 12.59 -2.08
CA SER A 17 -17.73 12.68 -2.13
C SER A 17 -18.29 12.93 -3.53
N ASP A 18 -17.44 13.33 -4.48
CA ASP A 18 -17.78 13.42 -5.91
C ASP A 18 -16.99 12.36 -6.69
N LYS A 19 -17.67 11.62 -7.57
CA LYS A 19 -17.07 10.46 -8.25
C LYS A 19 -15.91 10.84 -9.17
N GLU A 20 -16.05 11.93 -9.94
CA GLU A 20 -15.01 12.33 -10.91
C GLU A 20 -13.80 12.93 -10.18
N ALA A 21 -14.06 13.75 -9.16
CA ALA A 21 -13.01 14.27 -8.30
C ALA A 21 -12.28 13.15 -7.55
N ALA A 22 -13.01 12.17 -6.98
CA ALA A 22 -12.43 11.01 -6.33
C ALA A 22 -11.51 10.25 -7.28
N GLN A 23 -12.00 9.90 -8.47
CA GLN A 23 -11.23 9.15 -9.45
C GLN A 23 -9.94 9.89 -9.84
N TYR A 24 -10.01 11.21 -10.07
CA TYR A 24 -8.85 12.00 -10.44
C TYR A 24 -7.86 12.18 -9.28
N PHE A 25 -8.29 12.76 -8.16
CA PHE A 25 -7.40 13.13 -7.06
C PHE A 25 -6.88 11.90 -6.31
N ASN A 26 -7.72 10.90 -6.04
CA ASN A 26 -7.26 9.67 -5.41
C ASN A 26 -6.39 8.86 -6.37
N GLY A 27 -6.67 8.89 -7.67
CA GLY A 27 -5.81 8.28 -8.67
C GLY A 27 -4.42 8.93 -8.72
N GLN A 28 -4.33 10.25 -8.64
CA GLN A 28 -3.04 10.94 -8.54
C GLN A 28 -2.32 10.63 -7.22
N ALA A 29 -3.04 10.54 -6.09
CA ALA A 29 -2.45 10.18 -4.81
C ALA A 29 -1.89 8.76 -4.82
N TYR A 30 -2.63 7.78 -5.35
CA TYR A 30 -2.13 6.40 -5.51
C TYR A 30 -0.95 6.32 -6.47
N ALA A 31 -0.99 7.05 -7.59
CA ALA A 31 0.12 7.14 -8.52
C ALA A 31 1.40 7.65 -7.82
N GLN A 32 1.30 8.70 -7.01
CA GLN A 32 2.44 9.21 -6.25
C GLN A 32 2.90 8.23 -5.15
N ALA A 33 1.99 7.52 -4.49
CA ALA A 33 2.36 6.48 -3.53
C ALA A 33 3.19 5.36 -4.19
N VAL A 34 2.75 4.87 -5.35
CA VAL A 34 3.48 3.87 -6.15
C VAL A 34 4.86 4.38 -6.58
N LEU A 35 4.99 5.64 -6.97
CA LEU A 35 6.29 6.23 -7.30
C LEU A 35 7.23 6.31 -6.09
N HIS A 36 6.70 6.62 -4.91
CA HIS A 36 7.49 6.60 -3.69
C HIS A 36 7.93 5.18 -3.30
N GLU A 37 7.05 4.18 -3.43
CA GLU A 37 7.46 2.77 -3.24
C GLU A 37 8.50 2.32 -4.26
N ALA A 38 8.38 2.76 -5.51
CA ALA A 38 9.42 2.54 -6.53
C ALA A 38 10.75 3.14 -6.12
N ALA A 39 10.73 4.36 -5.56
CA ALA A 39 11.92 5.08 -5.14
C ALA A 39 12.64 4.36 -3.99
N PHE A 40 11.87 3.90 -3.01
CA PHE A 40 12.37 3.05 -1.94
C PHE A 40 12.97 1.76 -2.52
N ALA A 41 12.24 1.08 -3.41
CA ALA A 41 12.65 -0.21 -3.93
C ALA A 41 13.88 -0.13 -4.86
N ASP A 42 14.11 1.01 -5.53
CA ASP A 42 15.27 1.23 -6.40
C ASP A 42 16.59 1.36 -5.62
N ASP A 43 16.56 2.03 -4.47
CA ASP A 43 17.72 2.12 -3.56
C ASP A 43 17.27 1.98 -2.09
N PRO A 44 16.93 0.75 -1.65
CA PRO A 44 16.40 0.50 -0.31
C PRO A 44 17.46 0.64 0.79
N THR A 45 18.71 0.93 0.41
CA THR A 45 19.85 1.15 1.31
C THR A 45 20.30 2.61 1.36
N HIS A 46 19.65 3.51 0.62
CA HIS A 46 19.96 4.94 0.64
C HIS A 46 19.68 5.56 2.00
N SER A 47 20.44 6.58 2.40
CA SER A 47 20.08 7.34 3.61
C SER A 47 18.78 8.10 3.40
N GLY A 48 17.76 7.86 4.23
CA GLY A 48 16.47 8.54 4.10
C GLY A 48 15.50 7.83 3.15
N TYR A 49 15.74 6.54 2.88
CA TYR A 49 14.78 5.70 2.15
C TYR A 49 13.42 5.67 2.87
N ASP A 50 13.42 5.83 4.20
CA ASP A 50 12.25 5.80 5.07
C ASP A 50 11.22 6.87 4.70
N GLN A 51 11.69 8.04 4.23
CA GLN A 51 10.84 9.13 3.80
C GLN A 51 9.93 8.73 2.63
N HIS A 52 10.41 7.89 1.71
CA HIS A 52 9.59 7.43 0.59
C HIS A 52 8.45 6.53 1.07
N LEU A 53 8.72 5.56 1.94
CA LEU A 53 7.66 4.74 2.53
C LEU A 53 6.71 5.56 3.40
N TYR A 54 7.22 6.56 4.11
CA TYR A 54 6.40 7.50 4.88
C TYR A 54 5.43 8.28 4.00
N ASP A 55 5.88 8.80 2.86
CA ASP A 55 5.06 9.56 1.93
C ASP A 55 4.04 8.65 1.23
N ALA A 56 4.44 7.43 0.83
CA ALA A 56 3.54 6.41 0.29
C ALA A 56 2.42 6.04 1.27
N ALA A 57 2.77 5.67 2.52
CA ALA A 57 1.80 5.39 3.58
C ALA A 57 0.88 6.57 3.85
N THR A 58 1.42 7.80 3.82
CA THR A 58 0.62 9.02 4.04
C THR A 58 -0.45 9.18 2.98
N LEU A 59 -0.07 9.14 1.70
CA LEU A 59 -0.99 9.33 0.59
C LEU A 59 -2.07 8.25 0.56
N ARG A 60 -1.65 6.99 0.73
CA ARG A 60 -2.57 5.86 0.77
C ARG A 60 -3.57 5.96 1.92
N ALA A 61 -3.10 6.20 3.14
CA ALA A 61 -3.97 6.34 4.31
C ALA A 61 -4.97 7.50 4.16
N LEU A 62 -4.55 8.61 3.54
CA LEU A 62 -5.45 9.74 3.28
C LEU A 62 -6.55 9.39 2.27
N VAL A 63 -6.21 8.67 1.19
CA VAL A 63 -7.20 8.17 0.24
C VAL A 63 -8.17 7.21 0.91
N ASP A 64 -7.66 6.25 1.67
CA ASP A 64 -8.48 5.23 2.32
C ASP A 64 -9.44 5.86 3.34
N VAL A 65 -8.95 6.80 4.17
CA VAL A 65 -9.80 7.53 5.11
C VAL A 65 -10.79 8.45 4.42
N GLY A 66 -10.37 9.19 3.40
CA GLY A 66 -11.26 10.09 2.68
C GLY A 66 -12.38 9.33 2.00
N THR A 67 -12.05 8.23 1.31
CA THR A 67 -13.02 7.35 0.66
C THR A 67 -13.97 6.76 1.69
N HIS A 68 -13.45 6.16 2.77
CA HIS A 68 -14.27 5.59 3.82
C HIS A 68 -15.24 6.60 4.45
N ASN A 69 -14.76 7.80 4.78
CA ASN A 69 -15.59 8.87 5.33
C ASN A 69 -16.68 9.33 4.36
N ALA A 70 -16.37 9.43 3.06
CA ALA A 70 -17.32 9.85 2.04
C ALA A 70 -18.46 8.84 1.87
N PHE A 71 -18.14 7.55 1.90
CA PHE A 71 -19.14 6.48 1.78
C PHE A 71 -19.91 6.25 3.09
N GLN A 72 -19.26 6.35 4.25
CA GLN A 72 -19.93 6.32 5.56
C GLN A 72 -20.95 7.45 5.71
N ALA A 73 -20.67 8.63 5.13
CA ALA A 73 -21.57 9.78 5.20
C ALA A 73 -22.74 9.74 4.20
N ASN A 74 -22.62 8.99 3.11
CA ASN A 74 -23.54 9.05 1.97
C ASN A 74 -24.25 7.73 1.64
N GLU A 75 -23.85 6.59 2.23
CA GLU A 75 -24.50 5.30 2.01
C GLU A 75 -25.10 4.73 3.31
N ASP A 76 -26.43 4.67 3.37
CA ASP A 76 -27.19 4.14 4.52
C ASP A 76 -27.12 2.60 4.64
N ASN A 77 -26.59 1.90 3.62
CA ASN A 77 -26.49 0.44 3.60
C ASN A 77 -25.02 0.00 3.62
N GLY A 78 -24.55 -0.47 4.78
CA GLY A 78 -23.15 -0.84 5.01
C GLY A 78 -22.58 -1.91 4.06
N TYR A 79 -23.41 -2.74 3.40
CA TYR A 79 -22.92 -3.68 2.38
C TYR A 79 -22.63 -2.98 1.04
N HIS A 80 -23.54 -2.12 0.60
CA HIS A 80 -23.27 -1.29 -0.58
C HIS A 80 -22.05 -0.41 -0.32
N GLN A 81 -21.90 0.06 0.92
CA GLN A 81 -20.79 0.90 1.33
C GLN A 81 -19.44 0.21 1.09
N GLY A 82 -19.24 -1.01 1.56
CA GLY A 82 -17.94 -1.70 1.40
C GLY A 82 -17.61 -2.06 -0.04
N VAL A 83 -18.62 -2.46 -0.83
CA VAL A 83 -18.43 -2.76 -2.26
C VAL A 83 -18.15 -1.47 -3.05
N SER A 84 -18.90 -0.40 -2.79
CA SER A 84 -18.72 0.90 -3.43
C SER A 84 -17.37 1.53 -3.07
N GLU A 85 -16.95 1.44 -1.79
CA GLU A 85 -15.62 1.87 -1.34
C GLU A 85 -14.52 1.13 -2.10
N TYR A 86 -14.58 -0.20 -2.16
CA TYR A 86 -13.60 -1.00 -2.90
C TYR A 86 -13.56 -0.63 -4.39
N GLN A 87 -14.72 -0.53 -5.03
CA GLN A 87 -14.81 -0.16 -6.46
C GLN A 87 -14.29 1.24 -6.74
N SER A 88 -14.58 2.20 -5.86
CA SER A 88 -14.06 3.57 -5.97
C SER A 88 -12.55 3.60 -5.84
N LYS A 89 -11.98 2.91 -4.84
CA LYS A 89 -10.52 2.80 -4.68
C LYS A 89 -9.86 2.11 -5.86
N LYS A 90 -10.41 0.98 -6.31
CA LYS A 90 -9.90 0.23 -7.45
C LYS A 90 -9.90 1.07 -8.72
N SER A 91 -11.01 1.73 -9.03
CA SER A 91 -11.12 2.59 -10.21
C SER A 91 -10.13 3.75 -10.16
N ALA A 92 -9.96 4.40 -9.00
CA ALA A 92 -8.98 5.46 -8.82
C ALA A 92 -7.54 4.93 -9.00
N TYR A 93 -7.20 3.81 -8.38
CA TYR A 93 -5.89 3.16 -8.48
C TYR A 93 -5.52 2.82 -9.93
N GLU A 94 -6.40 2.12 -10.64
CA GLU A 94 -6.21 1.76 -12.05
C GLU A 94 -6.06 3.00 -12.94
N THR A 95 -6.88 4.04 -12.70
CA THR A 95 -6.81 5.30 -13.47
C THR A 95 -5.47 6.02 -13.24
N GLY A 96 -5.03 6.09 -11.98
CA GLY A 96 -3.74 6.67 -11.61
C GLY A 96 -2.56 5.95 -12.27
N LEU A 97 -2.56 4.62 -12.18
CA LEU A 97 -1.55 3.77 -12.79
C LEU A 97 -1.53 3.87 -14.32
N GLN A 98 -2.70 3.92 -14.97
CA GLN A 98 -2.78 4.08 -16.42
C GLN A 98 -2.14 5.40 -16.88
N GLY A 99 -2.36 6.48 -16.13
CA GLY A 99 -1.73 7.77 -16.36
C GLY A 99 -0.20 7.69 -16.32
N LEU A 100 0.36 7.08 -15.26
CA LEU A 100 1.80 6.90 -15.14
C LEU A 100 2.39 5.93 -16.17
N THR A 101 1.70 4.84 -16.48
CA THR A 101 2.14 3.85 -17.47
C THR A 101 2.24 4.48 -18.86
N THR A 102 1.34 5.42 -19.18
CA THR A 102 1.34 6.14 -20.46
C THR A 102 2.42 7.22 -20.52
N ALA A 103 2.57 8.01 -19.46
CA ALA A 103 3.46 9.18 -19.43
C ALA A 103 4.89 8.87 -18.98
N GLY A 104 5.10 7.74 -18.31
CA GLY A 104 6.26 7.51 -17.44
C GLY A 104 6.14 8.29 -16.12
N GLY A 105 7.00 7.96 -15.18
CA GLY A 105 7.08 8.57 -13.86
C GLY A 105 8.35 9.39 -13.69
N PHE A 106 8.33 10.38 -12.80
CA PHE A 106 9.52 11.06 -12.34
C PHE A 106 9.52 11.11 -10.83
N ILE A 107 10.62 10.65 -10.23
CA ILE A 107 10.85 10.65 -8.80
C ILE A 107 12.03 11.58 -8.52
N PRO A 108 11.84 12.65 -7.72
CA PRO A 108 12.95 13.44 -7.24
C PRO A 108 13.98 12.57 -6.51
N GLY A 109 15.24 12.63 -6.92
CA GLY A 109 16.33 11.83 -6.33
C GLY A 109 16.65 10.53 -7.08
N VAL A 110 15.67 9.90 -7.73
CA VAL A 110 15.84 8.63 -8.48
C VAL A 110 15.86 8.86 -10.01
N GLY A 111 15.04 9.79 -10.51
CA GLY A 111 14.98 10.13 -11.93
C GLY A 111 13.70 9.62 -12.62
N ARG A 112 13.78 9.38 -13.93
CA ARG A 112 12.63 8.93 -14.72
C ARG A 112 12.49 7.41 -14.68
N ILE A 113 11.29 6.93 -14.39
CA ILE A 113 10.91 5.52 -14.50
C ILE A 113 10.08 5.33 -15.78
N ALA A 114 10.43 4.30 -16.55
CA ALA A 114 9.70 3.95 -17.76
C ALA A 114 8.28 3.44 -17.44
N GLY A 115 7.31 3.82 -18.27
CA GLY A 115 5.91 3.41 -18.11
C GLY A 115 5.68 1.91 -17.88
N PRO A 116 6.30 1.00 -18.66
CA PRO A 116 6.16 -0.44 -18.44
C PRO A 116 6.60 -0.91 -17.04
N THR A 117 7.68 -0.33 -16.49
CA THR A 117 8.14 -0.64 -15.13
C THR A 117 7.11 -0.23 -14.09
N ILE A 118 6.43 0.91 -14.31
CA ILE A 118 5.36 1.37 -13.41
C ILE A 118 4.14 0.45 -13.51
N GLY A 119 3.81 -0.07 -14.69
CA GLY A 119 2.75 -1.05 -14.85
C GLY A 119 3.01 -2.32 -14.04
N ILE A 120 4.22 -2.88 -14.13
CA ILE A 120 4.64 -4.06 -13.36
C ILE A 120 4.57 -3.76 -11.85
N LEU A 121 5.14 -2.64 -11.41
CA LEU A 121 5.11 -2.23 -10.01
C LEU A 121 3.67 -2.06 -9.50
N GLY A 122 2.82 -1.40 -10.29
CA GLY A 122 1.42 -1.18 -9.97
C GLY A 122 0.63 -2.48 -9.78
N HIS A 123 0.87 -3.49 -10.62
CA HIS A 123 0.26 -4.81 -10.44
C HIS A 123 0.78 -5.52 -9.20
N ASN A 124 2.10 -5.50 -8.96
CA ASN A 124 2.72 -6.05 -7.75
C ASN A 124 2.13 -5.46 -6.46
N LEU A 125 1.78 -4.17 -6.46
CA LEU A 125 1.27 -3.45 -5.29
C LEU A 125 -0.26 -3.44 -5.16
N GLU A 126 -1.01 -3.84 -6.19
CA GLU A 126 -2.47 -3.69 -6.22
C GLU A 126 -3.15 -4.33 -5.00
N ASN A 127 -2.78 -5.55 -4.66
CA ASN A 127 -3.35 -6.25 -3.49
C ASN A 127 -2.96 -5.59 -2.17
N ALA A 128 -1.73 -5.10 -2.07
CA ALA A 128 -1.27 -4.40 -0.88
C ALA A 128 -2.08 -3.14 -0.67
N VAL A 129 -2.28 -2.34 -1.72
CA VAL A 129 -2.99 -1.06 -1.70
C VAL A 129 -4.50 -1.21 -1.52
N LEU A 130 -5.15 -2.06 -2.32
CA LEU A 130 -6.61 -2.19 -2.34
C LEU A 130 -7.14 -3.08 -1.21
N GLY A 131 -6.34 -4.03 -0.74
CA GLY A 131 -6.78 -5.11 0.14
C GLY A 131 -7.67 -6.14 -0.58
N PRO A 132 -8.18 -7.14 0.16
CA PRO A 132 -9.02 -8.19 -0.43
C PRO A 132 -10.36 -7.62 -0.89
N THR A 133 -10.87 -8.15 -2.01
CA THR A 133 -12.23 -7.85 -2.46
C THR A 133 -13.25 -8.26 -1.39
N PRO A 134 -14.21 -7.39 -1.01
CA PRO A 134 -15.25 -7.73 -0.04
C PRO A 134 -16.08 -8.94 -0.51
N THR A 135 -16.16 -9.98 0.32
CA THR A 135 -16.86 -11.25 0.00
C THR A 135 -18.18 -11.45 0.74
N ALA A 136 -18.46 -10.66 1.78
CA ALA A 136 -19.69 -10.74 2.57
C ALA A 136 -20.04 -9.38 3.22
N PRO A 137 -21.28 -9.17 3.70
CA PRO A 137 -21.63 -8.01 4.51
C PRO A 137 -20.90 -8.05 5.85
N THR A 138 -19.91 -7.19 6.00
CA THR A 138 -19.21 -6.95 7.27
C THR A 138 -19.28 -5.48 7.61
N GLU A 139 -19.31 -5.14 8.89
CA GLU A 139 -18.92 -3.80 9.32
C GLU A 139 -17.53 -3.52 8.73
N ASN A 140 -17.39 -2.38 8.05
CA ASN A 140 -16.23 -2.12 7.20
C ASN A 140 -15.34 -1.03 7.82
N PRO A 141 -14.76 -1.24 9.03
CA PRO A 141 -13.76 -0.30 9.52
C PRO A 141 -12.55 -0.37 8.59
N ILE A 142 -11.92 0.78 8.35
CA ILE A 142 -10.59 0.82 7.72
C ILE A 142 -9.69 -0.12 8.51
N GLN A 143 -9.16 -1.15 7.84
CA GLN A 143 -8.32 -2.13 8.50
C GLN A 143 -6.94 -1.51 8.77
N PRO A 144 -6.41 -1.67 9.99
CA PRO A 144 -5.03 -1.30 10.27
C PRO A 144 -4.08 -2.14 9.43
N MET A 145 -2.90 -1.58 9.14
CA MET A 145 -1.87 -2.29 8.39
C MET A 145 -1.16 -3.27 9.34
N SER A 146 -1.18 -4.56 9.00
CA SER A 146 -0.35 -5.53 9.75
C SER A 146 1.10 -5.50 9.24
N LEU A 147 2.07 -5.87 10.10
CA LEU A 147 3.48 -6.01 9.69
C LEU A 147 3.64 -6.94 8.48
N GLY A 148 2.88 -8.04 8.42
CA GLY A 148 2.95 -8.95 7.28
C GLY A 148 2.44 -8.35 5.97
N MET A 149 1.48 -7.43 6.03
CA MET A 149 1.05 -6.68 4.85
C MET A 149 2.14 -5.71 4.40
N ALA A 150 2.77 -5.01 5.33
CA ALA A 150 3.88 -4.12 5.04
C ALA A 150 5.09 -4.87 4.48
N ASP A 151 5.43 -6.03 5.05
CA ASP A 151 6.50 -6.89 4.54
C ASP A 151 6.21 -7.33 3.10
N GLN A 152 4.99 -7.77 2.83
CA GLN A 152 4.56 -8.18 1.50
C GLN A 152 4.58 -7.02 0.50
N GLU A 153 4.10 -5.85 0.89
CA GLU A 153 4.10 -4.61 0.10
C GLU A 153 5.51 -4.23 -0.31
N ILE A 154 6.43 -4.16 0.65
CA ILE A 154 7.82 -3.79 0.41
C ILE A 154 8.50 -4.82 -0.50
N LEU A 155 8.33 -6.12 -0.23
CA LEU A 155 8.90 -7.18 -1.06
C LEU A 155 8.32 -7.17 -2.49
N ASN A 156 7.02 -6.86 -2.64
CA ASN A 156 6.39 -6.70 -3.94
C ASN A 156 6.92 -5.49 -4.71
N ALA A 157 7.19 -4.37 -4.03
CA ALA A 157 7.84 -3.21 -4.63
C ALA A 157 9.24 -3.56 -5.13
N MET A 158 10.03 -4.29 -4.33
CA MET A 158 11.35 -4.78 -4.71
C MET A 158 11.28 -5.68 -5.95
N LEU A 159 10.41 -6.69 -5.95
CA LEU A 159 10.24 -7.54 -7.15
C LEU A 159 9.76 -6.73 -8.36
N GLY A 160 8.85 -5.78 -8.16
CA GLY A 160 8.28 -4.95 -9.22
C GLY A 160 9.34 -4.09 -9.93
N THR A 161 10.36 -3.64 -9.19
CA THR A 161 11.52 -2.92 -9.72
C THR A 161 12.65 -3.83 -10.22
N GLY A 162 12.50 -5.15 -10.11
CA GLY A 162 13.47 -6.14 -10.59
C GLY A 162 14.54 -6.52 -9.57
N HIS A 163 14.40 -6.10 -8.31
CA HIS A 163 15.27 -6.53 -7.22
C HIS A 163 15.02 -7.99 -6.86
N THR A 164 16.09 -8.71 -6.54
CA THR A 164 16.00 -10.09 -6.09
C THR A 164 15.64 -10.12 -4.61
N VAL A 165 14.63 -10.92 -4.26
CA VAL A 165 14.27 -11.21 -2.88
C VAL A 165 14.94 -12.50 -2.41
N ALA A 166 15.62 -12.44 -1.27
CA ALA A 166 16.32 -13.57 -0.67
C ALA A 166 15.51 -14.19 0.49
N GLY A 167 15.86 -15.43 0.86
CA GLY A 167 15.32 -16.07 2.07
C GLY A 167 13.91 -16.65 1.95
N LEU A 168 13.26 -16.55 0.80
CA LEU A 168 11.93 -17.12 0.58
C LEU A 168 11.97 -18.62 0.23
N PRO A 169 11.08 -19.44 0.81
CA PRO A 169 10.89 -20.83 0.39
C PRO A 169 10.35 -20.95 -1.04
N PRO A 170 10.55 -22.09 -1.71
CA PRO A 170 9.91 -22.37 -2.99
C PRO A 170 8.38 -22.20 -2.91
N GLY A 171 7.79 -21.55 -3.92
CA GLY A 171 6.34 -21.31 -4.01
C GLY A 171 5.86 -19.98 -3.42
N TYR A 172 6.71 -19.24 -2.69
CA TYR A 172 6.36 -17.91 -2.16
C TYR A 172 6.42 -16.80 -3.21
N ILE A 173 7.03 -17.05 -4.38
CA ILE A 173 7.04 -16.11 -5.50
C ILE A 173 6.18 -16.70 -6.62
N VAL A 174 5.15 -15.97 -7.01
CA VAL A 174 4.24 -16.29 -8.12
C VAL A 174 4.65 -15.48 -9.33
N TYR A 175 4.74 -16.14 -10.49
CA TYR A 175 5.03 -15.52 -11.77
C TYR A 175 3.84 -15.69 -12.70
N ASP A 176 3.40 -14.59 -13.31
CA ASP A 176 2.36 -14.56 -14.32
C ASP A 176 2.61 -13.41 -15.31
N HIS A 177 1.66 -13.17 -16.22
CA HIS A 177 1.80 -12.14 -17.25
C HIS A 177 1.95 -10.72 -16.67
N ASP A 178 1.27 -10.43 -15.57
CA ASP A 178 1.23 -9.10 -14.96
C ASP A 178 2.37 -8.90 -13.95
N HIS A 179 2.95 -10.01 -13.46
CA HIS A 179 4.07 -10.04 -12.52
C HIS A 179 5.30 -10.77 -13.14
N PRO A 180 5.94 -10.25 -14.20
CA PRO A 180 7.04 -10.91 -14.90
C PRO A 180 8.30 -11.06 -14.03
N ASN A 181 8.50 -10.17 -13.05
CA ASN A 181 9.57 -10.25 -12.06
C ASN A 181 9.16 -11.02 -10.79
N GLY A 182 7.93 -11.54 -10.78
CA GLY A 182 7.32 -12.20 -9.64
C GLY A 182 6.61 -11.24 -8.69
N ARG A 183 5.68 -11.81 -7.92
CA ARG A 183 5.07 -11.19 -6.73
C ARG A 183 5.06 -12.20 -5.59
N ILE A 184 4.98 -11.70 -4.36
CA ILE A 184 4.79 -12.53 -3.18
C ILE A 184 3.36 -13.13 -3.20
N ALA A 185 3.29 -14.45 -3.01
CA ALA A 185 2.03 -15.19 -2.87
C ALA A 185 1.28 -14.73 -1.62
N THR A 186 -0.04 -14.62 -1.67
CA THR A 186 -0.84 -14.29 -0.48
C THR A 186 -0.91 -15.48 0.49
N PRO A 187 -1.22 -15.27 1.79
CA PRO A 187 -1.43 -16.37 2.74
C PRO A 187 -2.45 -17.40 2.25
N GLU A 188 -3.51 -16.95 1.58
CA GLU A 188 -4.58 -17.78 1.04
C GLU A 188 -4.10 -18.66 -0.11
N GLU A 189 -3.30 -18.11 -1.03
CA GLU A 189 -2.70 -18.86 -2.14
C GLU A 189 -1.77 -19.97 -1.66
N LEU A 190 -1.09 -19.73 -0.53
CA LEU A 190 -0.20 -20.69 0.13
C LEU A 190 -0.94 -21.67 1.05
N GLY A 191 -2.21 -21.40 1.39
CA GLY A 191 -2.97 -22.18 2.37
C GLY A 191 -2.38 -22.13 3.78
N VAL A 192 -1.76 -21.00 4.16
CA VAL A 192 -1.09 -20.82 5.46
C VAL A 192 -1.82 -19.80 6.34
N THR A 193 -1.62 -19.90 7.65
CA THR A 193 -2.11 -18.88 8.59
C THR A 193 -1.27 -17.60 8.51
N ALA A 194 -1.84 -16.46 8.90
CA ALA A 194 -1.11 -15.18 8.98
C ALA A 194 0.17 -15.28 9.85
N GLY A 195 0.12 -16.02 10.96
CA GLY A 195 1.30 -16.22 11.83
C GLY A 195 2.42 -17.01 11.14
N GLN A 196 2.07 -18.06 10.38
CA GLN A 196 3.04 -18.84 9.60
C GLN A 196 3.62 -17.99 8.46
N TYR A 197 2.77 -17.24 7.77
CA TYR A 197 3.17 -16.34 6.70
C TYR A 197 4.17 -15.28 7.19
N ASN A 198 3.85 -14.58 8.29
CA ASN A 198 4.70 -13.55 8.89
C ASN A 198 6.04 -14.10 9.38
N SER A 199 6.09 -15.35 9.81
CA SER A 199 7.35 -16.00 10.22
C SER A 199 8.33 -16.26 9.07
N VAL A 200 7.87 -16.14 7.82
CA VAL A 200 8.68 -16.35 6.62
C VAL A 200 9.02 -15.03 5.93
N ILE A 201 8.03 -14.17 5.70
CA ILE A 201 8.23 -12.93 4.92
C ILE A 201 9.06 -11.88 5.67
N GLY A 202 8.88 -11.72 6.99
CA GLY A 202 9.63 -10.73 7.77
C GLY A 202 11.14 -10.99 7.78
N PRO A 203 11.59 -12.24 8.00
CA PRO A 203 12.99 -12.61 7.81
C PRO A 203 13.49 -12.43 6.37
N ALA A 204 12.66 -12.75 5.36
CA ALA A 204 13.01 -12.57 3.96
C ALA A 204 13.21 -11.09 3.59
N LEU A 205 12.34 -10.20 4.08
CA LEU A 205 12.52 -8.76 3.95
C LEU A 205 13.83 -8.33 4.62
N SER A 206 14.05 -8.76 5.86
CA SER A 206 15.27 -8.40 6.60
C SER A 206 16.55 -8.79 5.85
N GLN A 207 16.59 -10.00 5.28
CA GLN A 207 17.72 -10.49 4.48
C GLN A 207 17.88 -9.75 3.15
N SER A 208 16.77 -9.38 2.51
CA SER A 208 16.78 -8.68 1.21
C SER A 208 17.26 -7.23 1.34
N LEU A 209 17.22 -6.67 2.55
CA LEU A 209 17.68 -5.31 2.87
C LEU A 209 19.12 -5.27 3.44
N GLU A 210 19.85 -6.39 3.44
CA GLU A 210 21.24 -6.41 3.91
C GLU A 210 22.24 -5.99 2.80
N PRO A 211 23.27 -5.18 3.14
CA PRO A 211 23.53 -4.58 4.45
C PRO A 211 22.68 -3.32 4.70
N ARG A 212 22.08 -3.22 5.90
CA ARG A 212 21.32 -2.04 6.29
C ARG A 212 22.24 -0.82 6.47
N PRO A 213 21.88 0.37 5.96
CA PRO A 213 22.61 1.59 6.24
C PRO A 213 22.65 1.89 7.77
N PRO A 214 23.81 2.28 8.32
CA PRO A 214 24.04 2.36 9.77
C PRO A 214 23.26 3.46 10.52
N SER A 215 22.60 4.38 9.82
CA SER A 215 21.87 5.51 10.39
C SER A 215 20.40 5.24 10.70
N GLU A 216 19.85 4.12 10.24
CA GLU A 216 18.41 3.87 10.26
C GLU A 216 18.01 3.08 11.51
N ARG A 217 17.17 3.70 12.35
CA ARG A 217 16.78 3.17 13.67
C ARG A 217 15.57 2.23 13.64
N PHE A 218 14.79 2.26 12.57
CA PHE A 218 13.55 1.50 12.45
C PHE A 218 13.56 0.63 11.20
N SER A 219 12.90 -0.52 11.30
CA SER A 219 12.68 -1.40 10.16
C SER A 219 11.62 -0.75 9.24
N PRO A 220 11.80 -0.77 7.90
CA PRO A 220 10.93 -0.04 6.97
C PRO A 220 9.44 -0.40 7.09
N ASP A 221 9.15 -1.67 7.34
CA ASP A 221 7.82 -2.23 7.65
C ASP A 221 7.19 -1.56 8.88
N VAL A 222 7.95 -1.37 9.95
CA VAL A 222 7.47 -0.70 11.18
C VAL A 222 7.14 0.77 10.91
N GLY A 223 7.97 1.45 10.12
CA GLY A 223 7.74 2.85 9.73
C GLY A 223 6.48 3.01 8.89
N LEU A 224 6.30 2.13 7.90
CA LEU A 224 5.13 2.09 7.02
C LEU A 224 3.84 1.87 7.83
N VAL A 225 3.81 0.81 8.67
CA VAL A 225 2.67 0.49 9.54
C VAL A 225 2.34 1.65 10.47
N SER A 226 3.34 2.14 11.22
CA SER A 226 3.12 3.22 12.19
C SER A 226 2.53 4.46 11.53
N ARG A 227 3.02 4.81 10.33
CA ARG A 227 2.56 6.00 9.64
C ARG A 227 1.13 5.84 9.10
N TYR A 228 0.85 4.70 8.48
CA TYR A 228 -0.49 4.39 7.98
C TYR A 228 -1.51 4.39 9.12
N ASP A 229 -1.23 3.63 10.19
CA ASP A 229 -2.11 3.46 11.35
C ASP A 229 -2.38 4.80 12.09
N ASP A 230 -1.35 5.64 12.23
CA ASP A 230 -1.47 6.98 12.83
C ASP A 230 -2.48 7.88 12.09
N ILE A 231 -2.53 7.79 10.76
CA ILE A 231 -3.43 8.60 9.94
C ILE A 231 -4.84 8.04 9.98
N VAL A 232 -5.00 6.73 9.77
CA VAL A 232 -6.33 6.09 9.74
C VAL A 232 -7.04 6.21 11.08
N GLY A 233 -6.31 6.17 12.20
CA GLY A 233 -6.81 6.57 13.52
C GLY A 233 -8.06 5.80 13.97
N VAL A 234 -8.24 4.56 13.47
CA VAL A 234 -9.23 3.61 13.98
C VAL A 234 -8.67 3.03 15.29
N PRO A 235 -9.43 3.01 16.39
CA PRO A 235 -8.93 2.47 17.66
C PRO A 235 -8.56 0.99 17.53
N HIS A 236 -7.32 0.61 17.87
CA HIS A 236 -6.99 -0.79 18.12
C HIS A 236 -7.74 -1.28 19.38
N PRO A 237 -8.22 -2.54 19.42
CA PRO A 237 -8.85 -3.10 20.62
C PRO A 237 -8.00 -3.00 21.90
N ASP A 238 -6.68 -2.81 21.77
CA ASP A 238 -5.75 -2.69 22.90
C ASP A 238 -5.43 -1.25 23.34
N GLN A 239 -5.97 -0.20 22.68
CA GLN A 239 -5.80 1.19 23.14
C GLN A 239 -6.67 1.58 24.35
N GLY A 240 -7.33 0.58 24.98
CA GLY A 240 -8.18 0.76 26.17
C GLY A 240 -7.53 0.42 27.51
N ARG A 241 -6.28 -0.06 27.56
CA ARG A 241 -5.57 -0.30 28.84
C ARG A 241 -4.49 0.74 29.07
N LYS A 242 -4.90 1.87 29.64
CA LYS A 242 -4.02 2.71 30.45
C LYS A 242 -3.89 2.12 31.85
#